data_AF-B4GPA1-F1
#
_entry.id   AF-B4GPA1-F1
#
_cell.length_a   1.000
_cell.length_b   1.000
_cell.length_c   1.000
_cell.angle_alpha   90.00
_cell.angle_beta   90.00
_cell.angle_gamma   90.00
#
_symmetry.space_group_name_H-M   'P 1'
#
loop_
_entity.id
_entity.type
_entity.pdbx_description
1 polymer ?
#
loop_
_entity_poly.entity_id
_entity_poly.type
_entity_poly.pdbx_seq_one_letter_code
_entity_poly.pdbx_strand_id
1 'polypeptide(L)'
;MVNVLCSLLVCGLVLVSAEQLKDGDVLQDYQRLTGLRSLGVEFAEHFRNASLTDLDLFQSRIPSQDDLLCLADMAQFMQALTAGKLWALRMIDAWGSIPSGLLYGNLVDFGNFDECIKISKEITSSHSINGKYCFLNVSFSSLPQYVSLLTNQVKIASCFPASCSAATMNALLEQLMQKILNSNSINIQIREDSCQTSESKPWGGMTIFTVVLLGLMGTIVGLCTLYDYFLCQDQSSIPVTVKIFSARVSSRAIFRIVDSKSNPNVISCLDGIRCMSLFWVVLGHGVGYSVGDPNINKLRTVLMLNFWSVIGITVLMSYVLYVIIEAPFGGLDNFLRTRQPRAPSEQKQSSVDVQQDQLNDGRNLDEPEEPKEEATTTVSE
;
A
#
# COMPACT_ATOMS: atom_id res chain seq x y z
N MET A 1 -11.34 -5.01 -35.02
CA MET A 1 -10.90 -4.88 -33.62
C MET A 1 -9.67 -4.00 -33.45
N VAL A 2 -8.62 -4.16 -34.27
CA VAL A 2 -7.38 -3.35 -34.20
C VAL A 2 -7.61 -1.85 -34.39
N ASN A 3 -8.48 -1.44 -35.32
CA ASN A 3 -8.76 -0.01 -35.56
C ASN A 3 -9.47 0.67 -34.37
N VAL A 4 -10.32 -0.07 -33.64
CA VAL A 4 -11.02 0.46 -32.47
C VAL A 4 -10.06 0.62 -31.30
N LEU A 5 -9.12 -0.32 -31.13
CA LEU A 5 -8.09 -0.25 -30.09
C LEU A 5 -7.08 0.87 -30.35
N CYS A 6 -6.67 1.08 -31.61
CA CYS A 6 -5.83 2.20 -32.01
C CYS A 6 -6.55 3.54 -31.82
N SER A 7 -7.82 3.66 -32.19
CA SER A 7 -8.60 4.89 -31.96
C SER A 7 -8.76 5.19 -30.47
N LEU A 8 -8.98 4.18 -29.63
CA LEU A 8 -9.07 4.37 -28.18
C LEU A 8 -7.72 4.79 -27.56
N LEU A 9 -6.60 4.23 -28.03
CA LEU A 9 -5.25 4.60 -27.58
C LEU A 9 -4.87 6.02 -28.00
N VAL A 10 -5.18 6.42 -29.24
CA VAL A 10 -4.90 7.77 -29.76
C VAL A 10 -5.82 8.80 -29.09
N CYS A 11 -7.10 8.49 -28.87
CA CYS A 11 -7.99 9.35 -28.09
C CYS A 11 -7.52 9.49 -26.63
N GLY A 12 -6.98 8.42 -26.03
CA GLY A 12 -6.37 8.47 -24.70
C GLY A 12 -5.15 9.39 -24.64
N LEU A 13 -4.27 9.35 -25.65
CA LEU A 13 -3.09 10.24 -25.75
C LEU A 13 -3.47 11.71 -25.99
N VAL A 14 -4.51 11.98 -26.78
CA VAL A 14 -4.99 13.35 -27.06
C VAL A 14 -5.67 13.96 -25.84
N LEU A 15 -6.44 13.18 -25.07
CA LEU A 15 -7.07 13.65 -23.84
C LEU A 15 -6.03 14.02 -22.76
N VAL A 16 -4.91 13.30 -22.68
CA VAL A 16 -3.81 13.62 -21.75
C VAL A 16 -3.04 14.88 -22.17
N SER A 17 -3.09 15.25 -23.45
CA SER A 17 -2.28 16.35 -24.01
C SER A 17 -3.02 17.69 -24.13
N ALA A 18 -4.33 17.73 -23.89
CA ALA A 18 -5.19 18.88 -24.22
C ALA A 18 -5.77 19.65 -23.02
N GLU A 19 -5.33 19.38 -21.79
CA GLU A 19 -5.82 20.09 -20.60
C GLU A 19 -4.89 21.25 -20.22
N GLN A 20 -5.00 22.37 -20.94
CA GLN A 20 -4.44 23.64 -20.46
C GLN A 20 -5.38 24.23 -19.40
N LEU A 21 -4.92 24.20 -18.15
CA LEU A 21 -5.50 24.94 -17.04
C LEU A 21 -5.65 26.43 -17.41
N LYS A 22 -6.85 26.97 -17.19
CA LYS A 22 -7.10 28.41 -17.31
C LYS A 22 -6.65 29.06 -16.00
N ASP A 23 -5.48 29.70 -16.01
CA ASP A 23 -4.75 30.22 -14.83
C ASP A 23 -5.47 31.32 -14.01
N GLY A 24 -6.63 31.82 -14.47
CA GLY A 24 -7.25 33.04 -13.93
C GLY A 24 -7.77 32.95 -12.49
N ASP A 25 -8.49 31.89 -12.14
CA ASP A 25 -9.20 31.81 -10.84
C ASP A 25 -8.31 31.24 -9.70
N VAL A 26 -7.32 30.41 -10.04
CA VAL A 26 -6.45 29.74 -9.06
C VAL A 26 -5.54 30.73 -8.34
N LEU A 27 -5.06 31.76 -9.04
CA LEU A 27 -4.12 32.73 -8.48
C LEU A 27 -4.77 33.59 -7.38
N GLN A 28 -6.04 33.98 -7.57
CA GLN A 28 -6.74 34.84 -6.62
C GLN A 28 -7.14 34.10 -5.34
N ASP A 29 -7.59 32.85 -5.45
CA ASP A 29 -7.89 31.99 -4.30
C ASP A 29 -6.60 31.58 -3.56
N TYR A 30 -5.50 31.30 -4.28
CA TYR A 30 -4.20 31.01 -3.67
C TYR A 30 -3.62 32.21 -2.91
N GLN A 31 -3.74 33.43 -3.45
CA GLN A 31 -3.30 34.66 -2.78
C GLN A 31 -4.09 34.94 -1.50
N ARG A 32 -5.41 34.67 -1.50
CA ARG A 32 -6.22 34.76 -0.28
C ARG A 32 -5.80 33.75 0.78
N LEU A 33 -5.47 32.52 0.38
CA LEU A 33 -5.05 31.46 1.30
C LEU A 33 -3.64 31.69 1.85
N THR A 34 -2.69 32.12 1.03
CA THR A 34 -1.31 32.40 1.47
C THR A 34 -1.20 33.68 2.31
N GLY A 35 -2.17 34.60 2.20
CA GLY A 35 -2.27 35.77 3.04
C GLY A 35 -2.81 35.50 4.45
N LEU A 36 -3.47 34.36 4.68
CA LEU A 36 -3.96 33.98 6.00
C LEU A 36 -2.80 33.52 6.89
N ARG A 37 -2.77 34.02 8.12
CA ARG A 37 -1.93 33.43 9.17
C ARG A 37 -2.48 32.04 9.53
N SER A 38 -1.71 31.22 10.26
CA SER A 38 -2.17 29.90 10.72
C SER A 38 -3.58 30.00 11.33
N LEU A 39 -4.48 29.09 10.94
CA LEU A 39 -5.91 29.17 11.30
C LEU A 39 -6.13 29.27 12.82
N GLY A 40 -5.29 28.60 13.62
CA GLY A 40 -5.35 28.70 15.08
C GLY A 40 -5.04 30.09 15.64
N VAL A 41 -4.22 30.87 14.94
CA VAL A 41 -3.89 32.24 15.35
C VAL A 41 -4.97 33.23 14.92
N GLU A 42 -5.51 33.10 13.71
CA GLU A 42 -6.68 33.88 13.28
C GLU A 42 -7.88 33.64 14.22
N PHE A 43 -8.08 32.37 14.60
CA PHE A 43 -9.04 31.97 15.61
C PHE A 43 -8.76 32.67 16.95
N ALA A 44 -7.55 32.53 17.49
CA ALA A 44 -7.15 33.16 18.75
C ALA A 44 -7.36 34.68 18.75
N GLU A 45 -7.01 35.36 17.66
CA GLU A 45 -7.12 36.82 17.54
C GLU A 45 -8.57 37.28 17.43
N HIS A 46 -9.41 36.55 16.67
CA HIS A 46 -10.83 36.83 16.59
C HIS A 46 -11.52 36.69 17.95
N PHE A 47 -11.31 35.57 18.64
CA PHE A 47 -11.94 35.30 19.93
C PHE A 47 -11.36 36.12 21.08
N ARG A 48 -10.16 36.70 20.90
CA ARG A 48 -9.60 37.68 21.85
C ARG A 48 -10.32 39.02 21.77
N ASN A 49 -10.75 39.42 20.58
CA ASN A 49 -11.39 40.71 20.33
C ASN A 49 -12.93 40.65 20.36
N ALA A 50 -13.51 39.45 20.25
CA ALA A 50 -14.94 39.22 20.37
C ALA A 50 -15.31 38.77 21.79
N SER A 51 -16.37 39.32 22.37
CA SER A 51 -16.96 38.73 23.58
C SER A 51 -17.66 37.42 23.20
N LEU A 52 -17.47 36.35 23.97
CA LEU A 52 -18.19 35.09 23.76
C LEU A 52 -19.72 35.24 23.87
N THR A 53 -20.20 36.34 24.45
CA THR A 53 -21.61 36.72 24.49
C THR A 53 -22.12 37.40 23.22
N ASP A 54 -21.24 38.01 22.42
CA ASP A 54 -21.58 38.65 21.13
C ASP A 54 -21.58 37.64 19.98
N LEU A 55 -21.08 36.44 20.25
CA LEU A 55 -21.12 35.31 19.34
C LEU A 55 -22.51 34.67 19.46
N ASP A 56 -23.38 34.95 18.49
CA ASP A 56 -24.75 34.44 18.35
C ASP A 56 -24.73 32.92 18.00
N LEU A 57 -24.03 32.13 18.84
CA LEU A 57 -23.62 30.75 18.60
C LEU A 57 -24.79 29.75 18.56
N PHE A 58 -25.92 30.11 19.15
CA PHE A 58 -27.05 29.20 19.39
C PHE A 58 -28.35 29.64 18.76
N GLN A 59 -28.31 30.57 17.81
CA GLN A 59 -29.52 31.19 17.25
C GLN A 59 -30.51 30.19 16.60
N SER A 60 -30.09 28.93 16.39
CA SER A 60 -30.89 27.86 15.80
C SER A 60 -31.01 26.57 16.64
N ARG A 61 -30.41 26.47 17.85
CA ARG A 61 -30.43 25.24 18.67
C ARG A 61 -30.53 25.55 20.17
N ILE A 62 -31.36 24.78 20.88
CA ILE A 62 -31.38 24.79 22.35
C ILE A 62 -30.03 24.22 22.83
N PRO A 63 -29.23 24.98 23.61
CA PRO A 63 -27.92 24.51 24.05
C PRO A 63 -28.10 23.30 24.98
N SER A 64 -27.38 22.22 24.68
CA SER A 64 -27.30 21.06 25.56
C SER A 64 -26.44 21.38 26.79
N GLN A 65 -26.50 20.54 27.82
CA GLN A 65 -25.63 20.68 28.99
C GLN A 65 -24.14 20.60 28.61
N ASP A 66 -23.80 19.78 27.61
CA ASP A 66 -22.45 19.66 27.10
C ASP A 66 -22.00 20.91 26.32
N ASP A 67 -22.93 21.55 25.59
CA ASP A 67 -22.64 22.83 24.91
C ASP A 67 -22.31 23.94 25.91
N LEU A 68 -23.05 24.00 27.02
CA LEU A 68 -22.77 24.97 28.10
C LEU A 68 -21.40 24.73 28.74
N LEU A 69 -21.01 23.48 28.93
CA LEU A 69 -19.69 23.12 29.44
C LEU A 69 -18.58 23.51 28.45
N CYS A 70 -18.76 23.21 27.16
CA CYS A 70 -17.84 23.62 26.10
C CYS A 70 -17.64 25.15 26.08
N LEU A 71 -18.71 25.94 26.20
CA LEU A 71 -18.61 27.39 26.25
C LEU A 71 -17.83 27.89 27.46
N ALA A 72 -18.08 27.31 28.63
CA ALA A 72 -17.37 27.67 29.85
C ALA A 72 -15.87 27.36 29.73
N ASP A 73 -15.52 26.19 29.18
CA ASP A 73 -14.13 25.80 28.97
C ASP A 73 -13.43 26.63 27.90
N MET A 74 -14.14 26.97 26.82
CA MET A 74 -13.65 27.89 25.80
C MET A 74 -13.44 29.29 26.38
N ALA A 75 -14.33 29.78 27.25
CA ALA A 75 -14.13 31.06 27.95
C ALA A 75 -12.88 31.07 28.82
N GLN A 76 -12.68 30.01 29.60
CA GLN A 76 -11.48 29.85 30.43
C GLN A 76 -10.20 29.74 29.58
N PHE A 77 -10.28 29.00 28.47
CA PHE A 77 -9.20 28.90 27.50
C PHE A 77 -8.83 30.26 26.89
N MET A 78 -9.81 31.03 26.41
CA MET A 78 -9.58 32.36 25.85
C MET A 78 -9.05 33.35 26.88
N GLN A 79 -9.55 33.29 28.12
CA GLN A 79 -9.02 34.10 29.22
C GLN A 79 -7.56 33.74 29.53
N ALA A 80 -7.22 32.45 29.52
CA ALA A 80 -5.85 32.00 29.75
C ALA A 80 -4.91 32.39 28.60
N LEU A 81 -5.42 32.39 27.36
CA LEU A 81 -4.69 32.83 26.17
C LEU A 81 -4.36 34.31 26.23
N THR A 82 -5.34 35.15 26.59
CA THR A 82 -5.12 36.60 26.76
C THR A 82 -4.18 36.92 27.92
N ALA A 83 -4.19 36.10 28.97
CA ALA A 83 -3.25 36.16 30.08
C ALA A 83 -1.86 35.58 29.74
N GLY A 84 -1.63 35.06 28.54
CA GLY A 84 -0.35 34.49 28.11
C GLY A 84 0.05 33.21 28.87
N LYS A 85 -0.92 32.41 29.33
CA LYS A 85 -0.63 31.15 30.03
C LYS A 85 -0.08 30.12 29.06
N LEU A 86 1.01 29.46 29.45
CA LEU A 86 1.72 28.50 28.58
C LEU A 86 0.83 27.37 28.06
N TRP A 87 -0.03 26.78 28.90
CA TRP A 87 -0.90 25.69 28.47
C TRP A 87 -1.90 26.10 27.38
N ALA A 88 -2.37 27.36 27.41
CA ALA A 88 -3.28 27.89 26.40
C ALA A 88 -2.52 28.22 25.11
N LEU A 89 -1.29 28.75 25.23
CA LEU A 89 -0.42 28.98 24.07
C LEU A 89 -0.08 27.66 23.36
N ARG A 90 0.27 26.60 24.11
CA ARG A 90 0.52 25.25 23.56
C ARG A 90 -0.70 24.69 22.82
N MET A 91 -1.91 24.99 23.29
CA MET A 91 -3.13 24.55 22.64
C MET A 91 -3.29 25.18 21.25
N ILE A 92 -2.94 26.46 21.09
CA ILE A 92 -2.94 27.13 19.78
C ILE A 92 -1.74 26.71 18.93
N ASP A 93 -0.57 26.54 19.52
CA ASP A 93 0.66 26.10 18.83
C ASP A 93 0.51 24.69 18.23
N ALA A 94 -0.30 23.84 18.87
CA ALA A 94 -0.61 22.51 18.37
C ALA A 94 -1.47 22.48 17.09
N TRP A 95 -2.04 23.60 16.66
CA TRP A 95 -2.83 23.66 15.43
C TRP A 95 -1.95 23.51 14.19
N GLY A 96 -2.52 22.88 13.17
CA GLY A 96 -1.94 22.85 11.84
C GLY A 96 -2.01 24.22 11.15
N SER A 97 -1.10 24.43 10.22
CA SER A 97 -1.07 25.55 9.29
C SER A 97 -1.59 25.13 7.91
N ILE A 98 -1.61 26.06 6.97
CA ILE A 98 -1.89 25.75 5.57
C ILE A 98 -0.66 25.03 5.00
N PRO A 99 -0.81 23.79 4.47
CA PRO A 99 0.34 23.01 4.01
C PRO A 99 1.04 23.69 2.83
N SER A 100 2.38 23.71 2.88
CA SER A 100 3.19 24.14 1.75
C SER A 100 3.19 23.09 0.64
N GLY A 101 3.18 23.52 -0.62
CA GLY A 101 3.14 22.59 -1.76
C GLY A 101 1.74 22.08 -2.10
N LEU A 102 0.69 22.87 -1.81
CA LEU A 102 -0.69 22.57 -2.17
C LEU A 102 -0.85 22.19 -3.65
N LEU A 103 -0.24 22.96 -4.56
CA LEU A 103 -0.25 22.69 -6.00
C LEU A 103 0.51 21.42 -6.41
N TYR A 104 1.39 20.93 -5.55
CA TYR A 104 2.10 19.66 -5.76
C TYR A 104 1.35 18.48 -5.11
N GLY A 105 0.22 18.74 -4.44
CA GLY A 105 -0.62 17.72 -3.80
C GLY A 105 -0.29 17.44 -2.33
N ASN A 106 0.35 18.38 -1.63
CA ASN A 106 0.42 18.34 -0.16
C ASN A 106 -0.91 18.86 0.42
N LEU A 107 -1.70 17.96 1.00
CA LEU A 107 -3.07 18.26 1.43
C LEU A 107 -3.29 18.02 2.93
N VAL A 108 -2.27 17.64 3.68
CA VAL A 108 -2.42 17.28 5.09
C VAL A 108 -1.38 18.00 5.93
N ASP A 109 -1.83 18.72 6.95
CA ASP A 109 -0.99 19.22 8.03
C ASP A 109 -1.45 18.61 9.36
N PHE A 110 -0.51 17.97 10.06
CA PHE A 110 -0.76 17.26 11.32
C PHE A 110 -0.65 18.15 12.55
N GLY A 111 -0.13 19.38 12.43
CA GLY A 111 0.19 20.18 13.61
C GLY A 111 1.02 19.37 14.62
N ASN A 112 0.81 19.62 15.92
CA ASN A 112 1.47 18.86 16.98
C ASN A 112 0.45 18.02 17.78
N PHE A 113 0.22 16.79 17.32
CA PHE A 113 -0.70 15.83 17.96
C PHE A 113 -0.37 15.58 19.43
N ASP A 114 0.89 15.26 19.71
CA ASP A 114 1.36 14.92 21.05
C ASP A 114 1.21 16.09 22.02
N GLU A 115 1.47 17.31 21.55
CA GLU A 115 1.30 18.51 22.34
C GLU A 115 -0.17 18.76 22.67
N CYS A 116 -1.08 18.61 21.69
CA CYS A 116 -2.51 18.78 21.94
C CYS A 116 -3.03 17.81 22.99
N ILE A 117 -2.75 16.52 22.82
CA ILE A 117 -3.31 15.46 23.68
C ILE A 117 -2.73 15.50 25.10
N LYS A 118 -1.47 15.90 25.27
CA LYS A 118 -0.82 15.99 26.60
C LYS A 118 -1.31 17.19 27.42
N ILE A 119 -2.12 18.09 26.86
CA ILE A 119 -2.66 19.22 27.62
C ILE A 119 -3.76 18.72 28.55
N SER A 120 -3.48 18.81 29.85
CA SER A 120 -4.46 18.65 30.92
C SER A 120 -4.24 19.75 31.95
N LYS A 121 -5.25 20.61 32.13
CA LYS A 121 -5.21 21.72 33.07
C LYS A 121 -6.37 21.65 34.04
N GLU A 122 -6.04 21.40 35.31
CA GLU A 122 -6.99 21.50 36.42
C GLU A 122 -7.36 22.98 36.65
N ILE A 123 -8.67 23.25 36.56
CA ILE A 123 -9.28 24.55 36.88
C ILE A 123 -9.85 24.51 38.30
N THR A 124 -10.60 23.46 38.60
CA THR A 124 -11.24 23.21 39.89
C THR A 124 -10.89 21.79 40.33
N SER A 125 -11.00 21.49 41.62
CA SER A 125 -10.74 20.14 42.17
C SER A 125 -11.54 19.00 41.52
N SER A 126 -12.60 19.31 40.78
CA SER A 126 -13.46 18.36 40.07
C SER A 126 -13.49 18.55 38.54
N HIS A 127 -12.77 19.53 38.00
CA HIS A 127 -12.88 19.89 36.58
C HIS A 127 -11.52 20.25 35.97
N SER A 128 -11.14 19.50 34.95
CA SER A 128 -9.91 19.68 34.19
C SER A 128 -10.21 19.87 32.71
N ILE A 129 -9.60 20.89 32.10
CA ILE A 129 -9.61 21.06 30.65
C ILE A 129 -8.54 20.16 30.04
N ASN A 130 -8.99 19.21 29.23
CA ASN A 130 -8.11 18.35 28.43
C ASN A 130 -8.15 18.78 26.96
N GLY A 131 -7.05 18.62 26.24
CA GLY A 131 -7.01 18.85 24.80
C GLY A 131 -7.67 17.73 24.00
N LYS A 132 -8.41 18.11 22.96
CA LYS A 132 -9.00 17.23 21.95
C LYS A 132 -8.43 17.61 20.59
N TYR A 133 -7.70 16.66 20.00
CA TYR A 133 -7.10 16.79 18.69
C TYR A 133 -8.09 16.32 17.63
N CYS A 134 -8.34 17.11 16.58
CA CYS A 134 -9.23 16.76 15.48
C CYS A 134 -8.66 17.20 14.13
N PHE A 135 -9.17 16.64 13.03
CA PHE A 135 -8.88 17.14 11.69
C PHE A 135 -10.03 18.02 11.16
N LEU A 136 -9.66 19.22 10.72
CA LEU A 136 -10.46 20.14 9.93
C LEU A 136 -10.35 19.75 8.45
N ASN A 137 -11.46 19.47 7.79
CA ASN A 137 -11.49 19.27 6.34
C ASN A 137 -11.92 20.57 5.68
N VAL A 138 -11.01 21.19 4.93
CA VAL A 138 -11.26 22.42 4.17
C VAL A 138 -11.52 22.05 2.72
N SER A 139 -12.71 22.39 2.24
CA SER A 139 -13.13 22.17 0.86
C SER A 139 -13.42 23.49 0.16
N PHE A 140 -13.03 23.58 -1.11
CA PHE A 140 -13.17 24.77 -1.93
C PHE A 140 -14.26 24.54 -2.97
N SER A 141 -15.38 25.25 -2.86
CA SER A 141 -16.52 25.10 -3.78
C SER A 141 -16.32 25.85 -5.11
N SER A 142 -15.31 26.72 -5.22
CA SER A 142 -14.95 27.46 -6.44
C SER A 142 -13.96 26.73 -7.36
N LEU A 143 -13.36 25.60 -6.94
CA LEU A 143 -12.35 24.94 -7.76
C LEU A 143 -12.99 24.10 -8.89
N PRO A 144 -12.49 24.19 -10.13
CA PRO A 144 -12.94 23.36 -11.24
C PRO A 144 -12.91 21.86 -10.88
N GLN A 145 -13.91 21.11 -11.37
CA GLN A 145 -14.14 19.69 -11.07
C GLN A 145 -12.89 18.80 -11.22
N TYR A 146 -11.99 19.11 -12.17
CA TYR A 146 -10.75 18.35 -12.41
C TYR A 146 -9.67 18.63 -11.34
N VAL A 147 -9.61 19.84 -10.77
CA VAL A 147 -8.75 20.16 -9.62
C VAL A 147 -9.32 19.50 -8.37
N SER A 148 -10.65 19.53 -8.17
CA SER A 148 -11.32 18.82 -7.07
C SER A 148 -11.08 17.30 -7.06
N LEU A 149 -10.86 16.68 -8.22
CA LEU A 149 -10.48 15.27 -8.35
C LEU A 149 -9.06 14.96 -7.84
N LEU A 150 -8.18 15.97 -7.82
CA LEU A 150 -6.78 15.87 -7.36
C LEU A 150 -6.61 16.42 -5.94
N THR A 151 -7.31 17.50 -5.62
CA THR A 151 -7.34 18.15 -4.31
C THR A 151 -8.52 17.59 -3.51
N ASN A 152 -8.32 16.40 -2.94
CA ASN A 152 -9.13 16.03 -1.76
C ASN A 152 -9.06 17.20 -0.76
N GLN A 153 -10.15 17.38 -0.02
CA GLN A 153 -10.25 18.31 1.10
C GLN A 153 -8.92 18.43 1.85
N VAL A 154 -8.44 19.66 2.04
CA VAL A 154 -7.22 19.91 2.80
C VAL A 154 -7.49 19.59 4.26
N LYS A 155 -6.70 18.70 4.85
CA LYS A 155 -6.81 18.30 6.25
C LYS A 155 -5.84 19.11 7.08
N ILE A 156 -6.35 19.85 8.06
CA ILE A 156 -5.54 20.65 8.97
C ILE A 156 -5.87 20.21 10.39
N ALA A 157 -4.86 19.95 11.21
CA ALA A 157 -5.07 19.64 12.62
C ALA A 157 -5.63 20.84 13.40
N SER A 158 -6.54 20.58 14.34
CA SER A 158 -7.00 21.55 15.34
C SER A 158 -6.96 20.95 16.73
N CYS A 159 -6.81 21.83 17.72
CA CYS A 159 -6.79 21.47 19.13
C CYS A 159 -7.73 22.38 19.93
N PHE A 160 -8.70 21.80 20.62
CA PHE A 160 -9.67 22.54 21.44
C PHE A 160 -10.06 21.73 22.69
N PRO A 161 -10.76 22.31 23.67
CA PRO A 161 -11.17 21.60 24.88
C PRO A 161 -11.99 20.34 24.60
N ALA A 162 -11.73 19.26 25.33
CA ALA A 162 -12.39 17.97 25.15
C ALA A 162 -13.89 17.96 25.47
N SER A 163 -14.37 18.95 26.22
CA SER A 163 -15.80 19.20 26.46
C SER A 163 -16.54 19.61 25.18
N CYS A 164 -15.84 20.10 24.15
CA CYS A 164 -16.47 20.53 22.91
C CYS A 164 -16.68 19.38 21.92
N SER A 165 -17.89 19.34 21.36
CA SER A 165 -18.22 18.47 20.23
C SER A 165 -17.75 19.10 18.91
N ALA A 166 -17.48 18.28 17.91
CA ALA A 166 -17.15 18.71 16.56
C ALA A 166 -18.30 19.52 15.94
N ALA A 167 -19.55 19.21 16.27
CA ALA A 167 -20.71 19.97 15.77
C ALA A 167 -20.70 21.41 16.30
N THR A 168 -20.43 21.58 17.60
CA THR A 168 -20.33 22.90 18.24
C THR A 168 -19.14 23.69 17.67
N MET A 169 -17.99 23.03 17.50
CA MET A 169 -16.81 23.67 16.91
C MET A 169 -16.97 24.01 15.43
N ASN A 170 -17.73 23.23 14.66
CA ASN A 170 -18.06 23.53 13.27
C ASN A 170 -18.86 24.83 13.16
N ALA A 171 -19.93 24.96 13.95
CA ALA A 171 -20.73 26.18 13.96
C ALA A 171 -19.89 27.42 14.30
N LEU A 172 -18.99 27.27 15.28
CA LEU A 172 -18.10 28.33 15.72
C LEU A 172 -17.07 28.73 14.64
N LEU A 173 -16.55 27.75 13.89
CA LEU A 173 -15.60 28.00 12.81
C LEU A 173 -16.26 28.55 11.54
N GLU A 174 -17.49 28.14 11.23
CA GLU A 174 -18.27 28.68 10.11
C GLU A 174 -18.53 30.18 10.29
N GLN A 175 -18.89 30.62 11.50
CA GLN A 175 -19.05 32.05 11.81
C GLN A 175 -17.73 32.83 11.64
N LEU A 176 -16.61 32.25 12.08
CA LEU A 176 -15.28 32.85 11.89
C LEU A 176 -14.96 33.03 10.40
N MET A 177 -15.21 32.00 9.60
CA MET A 177 -14.89 32.02 8.17
C MET A 177 -15.75 33.02 7.39
N GLN A 178 -17.04 33.12 7.71
CA GLN A 178 -17.89 34.15 7.10
C GLN A 178 -17.35 35.56 7.34
N LYS A 179 -16.83 35.83 8.54
CA LYS A 179 -16.30 37.14 8.90
C LYS A 179 -14.94 37.45 8.27
N ILE A 180 -14.04 36.46 8.18
CA ILE A 180 -12.68 36.66 7.66
C ILE A 180 -12.68 36.71 6.12
N LEU A 181 -13.40 35.80 5.47
CA LEU A 181 -13.27 35.59 4.02
C LEU A 181 -14.39 36.22 3.19
N ASN A 182 -15.43 36.76 3.84
CA ASN A 182 -16.59 37.41 3.21
C ASN A 182 -17.11 36.66 1.97
N SER A 183 -17.07 35.32 2.02
CA SER A 183 -17.38 34.44 0.91
C SER A 183 -17.83 33.07 1.40
N ASN A 184 -18.79 32.48 0.69
CA ASN A 184 -19.32 31.14 0.94
C ASN A 184 -18.52 30.04 0.20
N SER A 185 -17.35 30.39 -0.33
CA SER A 185 -16.59 29.55 -1.26
C SER A 185 -15.73 28.48 -0.57
N ILE A 186 -15.59 28.57 0.77
CA ILE A 186 -14.77 27.66 1.57
C ILE A 186 -15.66 27.03 2.64
N ASN A 187 -15.81 25.71 2.58
CA ASN A 187 -16.52 24.94 3.59
C ASN A 187 -15.51 24.19 4.47
N ILE A 188 -15.56 24.44 5.78
CA ILE A 188 -14.72 23.76 6.76
C ILE A 188 -15.57 22.83 7.61
N GLN A 189 -15.16 21.57 7.71
CA GLN A 189 -15.89 20.55 8.45
C GLN A 189 -14.96 19.67 9.30
N ILE A 190 -15.22 19.65 10.61
CA ILE A 190 -14.65 18.73 11.58
C ILE A 190 -15.56 17.49 11.67
N ARG A 191 -14.96 16.31 11.64
CA ARG A 191 -15.67 15.03 11.84
C ARG A 191 -15.20 14.37 13.14
N GLU A 192 -16.14 13.89 13.96
CA GLU A 192 -15.83 13.23 15.25
C GLU A 192 -15.00 11.94 15.10
N ASP A 193 -15.07 11.26 13.97
CA ASP A 193 -14.26 10.06 13.72
C ASP A 193 -12.76 10.35 13.64
N SER A 194 -12.41 11.61 13.34
CA SER A 194 -11.04 12.11 13.27
C SER A 194 -10.53 12.66 14.61
N CYS A 195 -11.41 12.77 15.60
CA CYS A 195 -11.10 13.36 16.89
C CYS A 195 -10.53 12.34 17.88
N GLN A 196 -9.53 12.75 18.64
CA GLN A 196 -8.86 11.94 19.65
C GLN A 196 -8.58 12.76 20.91
N THR A 197 -8.70 12.11 22.06
CA THR A 197 -8.37 12.66 23.38
C THR A 197 -7.29 11.79 24.03
N SER A 198 -6.78 12.21 25.19
CA SER A 198 -5.78 11.42 25.93
C SER A 198 -6.28 10.05 26.40
N GLU A 199 -7.59 9.82 26.39
CA GLU A 199 -8.16 8.53 26.74
C GLU A 199 -8.14 7.59 25.54
N SER A 200 -7.52 6.42 25.72
CA SER A 200 -7.43 5.41 24.67
C SER A 200 -8.82 4.86 24.34
N LYS A 201 -9.23 4.97 23.07
CA LYS A 201 -10.44 4.31 22.57
C LYS A 201 -10.34 2.79 22.76
N PRO A 202 -11.38 2.10 23.28
CA PRO A 202 -11.36 0.65 23.39
C PRO A 202 -11.21 0.00 22.01
N TRP A 203 -10.48 -1.12 21.95
CA TRP A 203 -10.26 -1.85 20.71
C TRP A 203 -11.59 -2.35 20.13
N GLY A 204 -11.74 -2.23 18.81
CA GLY A 204 -12.91 -2.75 18.11
C GLY A 204 -12.94 -4.28 18.17
N GLY A 205 -14.15 -4.85 18.19
CA GLY A 205 -14.34 -6.32 18.25
C GLY A 205 -13.61 -7.07 17.12
N MET A 206 -13.54 -6.48 15.91
CA MET A 206 -12.80 -7.05 14.78
C MET A 206 -11.29 -7.12 15.02
N THR A 207 -10.71 -6.08 15.64
CA THR A 207 -9.29 -6.05 16.00
C THR A 207 -8.99 -7.11 17.05
N ILE A 208 -9.83 -7.19 18.09
CA ILE A 208 -9.70 -8.20 19.16
C ILE A 208 -9.77 -9.61 18.55
N PHE A 209 -10.78 -9.89 17.71
CA PHE A 209 -10.94 -11.17 17.03
C PHE A 209 -9.70 -11.54 16.19
N THR A 210 -9.19 -10.58 15.40
CA THR A 210 -8.03 -10.80 14.53
C THR A 210 -6.76 -11.09 15.35
N VAL A 211 -6.53 -10.33 16.43
CA VAL A 211 -5.38 -10.54 17.32
C VAL A 211 -5.45 -11.91 18.01
N VAL A 212 -6.63 -12.32 18.48
CA VAL A 212 -6.83 -13.64 19.10
C VAL A 212 -6.63 -14.78 18.09
N LEU A 213 -7.19 -14.66 16.89
CA LEU A 213 -7.06 -15.65 15.83
C LEU A 213 -5.60 -15.84 15.39
N LEU A 214 -4.90 -14.73 15.13
CA LEU A 214 -3.49 -14.76 14.73
C LEU A 214 -2.59 -15.24 15.88
N GLY A 215 -2.91 -14.86 17.12
CA GLY A 215 -2.20 -15.34 18.31
C GLY A 215 -2.35 -16.85 18.50
N LEU A 216 -3.56 -17.40 18.32
CA LEU A 216 -3.81 -18.84 18.39
C LEU A 216 -3.04 -19.59 17.30
N MET A 217 -3.12 -19.12 16.06
CA MET A 217 -2.44 -19.75 14.93
C MET A 217 -0.91 -19.69 15.09
N GLY A 218 -0.37 -18.55 15.53
CA GLY A 218 1.05 -18.38 15.84
C GLY A 218 1.52 -19.28 16.99
N THR A 219 0.69 -19.47 18.03
CA THR A 219 1.01 -20.37 19.14
C THR A 219 1.06 -21.83 18.70
N ILE A 220 0.09 -22.28 17.89
CA ILE A 220 0.08 -23.64 17.33
C ILE A 220 1.34 -23.88 16.49
N VAL A 221 1.66 -22.96 15.57
CA VAL A 221 2.89 -23.05 14.75
C VAL A 221 4.14 -23.04 15.63
N GLY A 222 4.19 -22.19 16.66
CA GLY A 222 5.30 -22.11 17.61
C GLY A 222 5.52 -23.43 18.35
N LEU A 223 4.47 -24.00 18.93
CA LEU A 223 4.54 -25.28 19.66
C LEU A 223 4.94 -26.44 18.74
N CYS A 224 4.37 -26.54 17.54
CA CYS A 224 4.76 -27.57 16.57
C CYS A 224 6.21 -27.40 16.11
N THR A 225 6.67 -26.16 15.93
CA THR A 225 8.06 -25.88 15.53
C THR A 225 9.05 -26.18 16.66
N LEU A 226 8.69 -25.88 17.92
CA LEU A 226 9.50 -26.24 19.09
C LEU A 226 9.60 -27.76 19.28
N TYR A 227 8.48 -28.47 19.12
CA TYR A 227 8.47 -29.94 19.17
C TYR A 227 9.37 -30.55 18.09
N ASP A 228 9.25 -30.08 16.84
CA ASP A 228 10.08 -30.50 15.72
C ASP A 228 11.57 -30.19 15.95
N TYR A 229 11.91 -29.04 16.53
CA TYR A 229 13.30 -28.64 16.75
C TYR A 229 13.98 -29.34 17.93
N PHE A 230 13.28 -29.54 19.05
CA PHE A 230 13.89 -30.05 20.29
C PHE A 230 13.65 -31.53 20.55
N LEU A 231 12.48 -32.08 20.19
CA LEU A 231 12.13 -33.47 20.52
C LEU A 231 12.38 -34.46 19.38
N CYS A 232 12.59 -34.00 18.15
CA CYS A 232 12.80 -34.86 17.00
C CYS A 232 14.16 -34.64 16.34
N GLN A 233 15.10 -35.55 16.60
CA GLN A 233 16.39 -35.59 15.91
C GLN A 233 16.28 -36.31 14.54
N ASP A 234 15.30 -37.21 14.38
CA ASP A 234 15.01 -37.95 13.15
C ASP A 234 13.65 -37.58 12.51
N GLN A 235 13.70 -37.12 11.25
CA GLN A 235 12.57 -36.58 10.48
C GLN A 235 11.47 -37.61 10.13
N SER A 236 11.78 -38.90 10.25
CA SER A 236 10.87 -40.01 9.96
C SER A 236 9.84 -40.26 11.06
N SER A 237 10.11 -39.85 12.30
CA SER A 237 9.29 -40.13 13.49
C SER A 237 8.25 -39.05 13.83
N ILE A 238 8.25 -37.92 13.12
CA ILE A 238 7.38 -36.77 13.44
C ILE A 238 5.93 -37.08 12.98
N PRO A 239 4.91 -36.89 13.85
CA PRO A 239 3.51 -37.07 13.47
C PRO A 239 3.10 -36.09 12.36
N VAL A 240 2.21 -36.54 11.48
CA VAL A 240 1.78 -35.80 10.28
C VAL A 240 1.23 -34.41 10.61
N THR A 241 0.50 -34.29 11.73
CA THR A 241 -0.06 -33.00 12.20
C THR A 241 1.03 -31.98 12.52
N VAL A 242 2.12 -32.39 13.18
CA VAL A 242 3.25 -31.50 13.50
C VAL A 242 4.03 -31.12 12.24
N LYS A 243 4.13 -32.01 11.25
CA LYS A 243 4.77 -31.69 9.96
C LYS A 243 4.07 -30.57 9.19
N ILE A 244 2.73 -30.52 9.24
CA ILE A 244 1.93 -29.51 8.52
C ILE A 244 2.10 -28.12 9.16
N PHE A 245 2.08 -28.04 10.49
CA PHE A 245 2.14 -26.77 11.22
C PHE A 245 3.56 -26.33 11.60
N SER A 246 4.59 -27.18 11.42
CA SER A 246 5.98 -26.79 11.66
C SER A 246 6.48 -25.82 10.58
N ALA A 247 6.92 -24.64 11.01
CA ALA A 247 7.53 -23.64 10.15
C ALA A 247 8.87 -24.13 9.56
N ARG A 248 9.61 -24.97 10.29
CA ARG A 248 10.91 -25.52 9.86
C ARG A 248 10.77 -26.51 8.70
N VAL A 249 9.79 -27.42 8.77
CA VAL A 249 9.52 -28.37 7.67
C VAL A 249 8.96 -27.63 6.46
N SER A 250 7.97 -26.76 6.67
CA SER A 250 7.33 -25.99 5.59
C SER A 250 8.32 -25.08 4.86
N SER A 251 9.19 -24.36 5.58
CA SER A 251 10.22 -23.51 4.96
C SER A 251 11.22 -24.33 4.13
N ARG A 252 11.69 -25.47 4.63
CA ARG A 252 12.58 -26.35 3.86
C ARG A 252 11.90 -26.91 2.61
N ALA A 253 10.59 -27.20 2.66
CA ALA A 253 9.84 -27.64 1.49
C ALA A 253 9.69 -26.52 0.45
N ILE A 254 9.42 -25.29 0.89
CA ILE A 254 9.25 -24.11 0.01
C ILE A 254 10.58 -23.73 -0.65
N PHE A 255 11.69 -23.73 0.09
CA PHE A 255 13.01 -23.36 -0.44
C PHE A 255 13.77 -24.54 -1.07
N ARG A 256 13.16 -25.72 -1.17
CA ARG A 256 13.78 -26.85 -1.85
C ARG A 256 13.70 -26.62 -3.36
N ILE A 257 14.86 -26.39 -3.95
CA ILE A 257 15.02 -26.41 -5.40
C ILE A 257 14.90 -27.88 -5.84
N VAL A 258 13.77 -28.22 -6.47
CA VAL A 258 13.53 -29.53 -7.07
C VAL A 258 13.67 -29.37 -8.57
N ASP A 259 14.51 -30.18 -9.20
CA ASP A 259 14.59 -30.21 -10.66
C ASP A 259 13.24 -30.59 -11.25
N SER A 260 12.73 -29.73 -12.14
CA SER A 260 11.47 -29.95 -12.83
C SER A 260 11.56 -31.27 -13.60
N LYS A 261 10.77 -32.29 -13.23
CA LYS A 261 10.52 -33.41 -14.14
C LYS A 261 9.87 -32.82 -15.39
N SER A 262 10.60 -32.79 -16.50
CA SER A 262 10.19 -32.12 -17.73
C SER A 262 8.94 -32.78 -18.31
N ASN A 263 7.76 -32.25 -17.97
CA ASN A 263 6.55 -32.56 -18.70
C ASN A 263 6.59 -31.76 -20.02
N PRO A 264 6.51 -32.41 -21.20
CA PRO A 264 6.61 -31.71 -22.49
C PRO A 264 5.48 -30.70 -22.73
N ASN A 265 4.42 -30.75 -21.91
CA ASN A 265 3.30 -29.82 -21.93
C ASN A 265 3.48 -28.58 -21.03
N VAL A 266 4.57 -28.48 -20.27
CA VAL A 266 4.82 -27.36 -19.33
C VAL A 266 6.02 -26.54 -19.81
N ILE A 267 5.74 -25.33 -20.28
CA ILE A 267 6.77 -24.38 -20.73
C ILE A 267 7.30 -23.60 -19.52
N SER A 268 8.51 -23.93 -19.06
CA SER A 268 9.09 -23.37 -17.83
C SER A 268 9.32 -21.85 -17.84
N CYS A 269 9.40 -21.22 -19.02
CA CYS A 269 9.53 -19.76 -19.11
C CYS A 269 8.25 -19.01 -18.66
N LEU A 270 7.09 -19.67 -18.72
CA LEU A 270 5.81 -19.10 -18.30
C LEU A 270 5.71 -18.95 -16.77
N ASP A 271 6.43 -19.77 -16.02
CA ASP A 271 6.51 -19.64 -14.56
C ASP A 271 7.31 -18.40 -14.13
N GLY A 272 8.29 -17.96 -14.93
CA GLY A 272 9.00 -16.70 -14.74
C GLY A 272 8.09 -15.47 -14.89
N ILE A 273 7.17 -15.50 -15.86
CA ILE A 273 6.18 -14.42 -16.07
C ILE A 273 5.22 -14.33 -14.87
N ARG A 274 4.80 -15.47 -14.31
CA ARG A 274 3.96 -15.51 -13.09
C ARG A 274 4.68 -14.95 -11.86
N CYS A 275 5.98 -15.22 -11.74
CA CYS A 275 6.79 -14.66 -10.66
C CYS A 275 6.88 -13.13 -10.78
N MET A 276 7.17 -12.62 -11.99
CA MET A 276 7.24 -11.19 -12.24
C MET A 276 5.89 -10.49 -12.06
N SER A 277 4.78 -11.10 -12.48
CA SER A 277 3.44 -10.54 -12.24
C SER A 277 3.11 -10.41 -10.75
N LEU A 278 3.57 -11.33 -9.92
CA LEU A 278 3.41 -11.27 -8.47
C LEU A 278 4.21 -10.11 -7.85
N PHE A 279 5.44 -9.88 -8.31
CA PHE A 279 6.22 -8.69 -7.91
C PHE A 279 5.53 -7.38 -8.33
N TRP A 280 4.96 -7.33 -9.54
CA TRP A 280 4.19 -6.16 -9.99
C TRP A 280 2.97 -5.88 -9.13
N VAL A 281 2.22 -6.91 -8.72
CA VAL A 281 1.06 -6.74 -7.83
C VAL A 281 1.49 -6.23 -6.46
N VAL A 282 2.57 -6.77 -5.88
CA VAL A 282 3.11 -6.33 -4.59
C VAL A 282 3.59 -4.87 -4.67
N LEU A 283 4.32 -4.51 -5.73
CA LEU A 283 4.76 -3.13 -5.96
C LEU A 283 3.57 -2.19 -6.19
N GLY A 284 2.56 -2.63 -6.96
CA GLY A 284 1.33 -1.88 -7.18
C GLY A 284 0.56 -1.60 -5.89
N HIS A 285 0.46 -2.59 -5.00
CA HIS A 285 -0.07 -2.38 -3.65
C HIS A 285 0.80 -1.39 -2.86
N GLY A 286 2.13 -1.53 -2.89
CA GLY A 286 3.03 -0.60 -2.20
C GLY A 286 2.85 0.85 -2.64
N VAL A 287 2.78 1.09 -3.95
CA VAL A 287 2.50 2.43 -4.50
C VAL A 287 1.08 2.88 -4.17
N GLY A 288 0.09 2.00 -4.30
CA GLY A 288 -1.31 2.30 -3.99
C GLY A 288 -1.54 2.70 -2.54
N TYR A 289 -0.92 2.01 -1.58
CA TYR A 289 -0.92 2.42 -0.18
C TYR A 289 -0.23 3.78 0.01
N SER A 290 0.92 3.97 -0.66
CA SER A 290 1.67 5.24 -0.58
C SER A 290 0.91 6.45 -1.17
N VAL A 291 -0.09 6.25 -2.05
CA VAL A 291 -0.98 7.34 -2.55
C VAL A 291 -1.82 7.94 -1.42
N GLY A 292 -2.17 7.14 -0.42
CA GLY A 292 -2.94 7.56 0.75
C GLY A 292 -2.09 8.22 1.84
N ASP A 293 -0.77 7.99 1.81
CA ASP A 293 0.12 8.47 2.84
C ASP A 293 0.45 9.96 2.63
N PRO A 294 0.42 10.77 3.69
CA PRO A 294 0.71 12.20 3.64
C PRO A 294 2.19 12.50 3.37
N ASN A 295 3.07 11.50 3.45
CA ASN A 295 4.52 11.64 3.34
C ASN A 295 4.97 11.87 1.89
N ILE A 296 4.10 11.64 0.91
CA ILE A 296 4.39 11.84 -0.50
C ILE A 296 3.28 12.70 -1.10
N ASN A 297 3.68 13.79 -1.75
CA ASN A 297 2.75 14.67 -2.42
C ASN A 297 2.03 13.92 -3.55
N LYS A 298 0.70 13.99 -3.58
CA LYS A 298 -0.13 13.16 -4.45
C LYS A 298 0.24 13.25 -5.93
N LEU A 299 0.60 14.44 -6.41
CA LEU A 299 0.94 14.66 -7.81
C LEU A 299 2.20 13.90 -8.24
N ARG A 300 3.18 13.74 -7.33
CA ARG A 300 4.38 12.92 -7.57
C ARG A 300 4.03 11.44 -7.72
N THR A 301 3.08 10.96 -6.93
CA THR A 301 2.64 9.56 -6.97
C THR A 301 1.85 9.26 -8.26
N VAL A 302 1.04 10.20 -8.74
CA VAL A 302 0.37 10.11 -10.06
C VAL A 302 1.40 10.03 -11.18
N LEU A 303 2.45 10.86 -11.15
CA LEU A 303 3.54 10.82 -12.12
C LEU A 303 4.26 9.45 -12.13
N MET A 304 4.49 8.88 -10.94
CA MET A 304 5.10 7.57 -10.81
C MET A 304 4.17 6.44 -11.31
N LEU A 305 2.88 6.49 -11.00
CA LEU A 305 1.88 5.54 -11.54
C LEU A 305 1.80 5.60 -13.07
N ASN A 306 1.88 6.80 -13.66
CA ASN A 306 1.92 6.97 -15.11
C ASN A 306 3.17 6.32 -15.71
N PHE A 307 4.34 6.48 -15.08
CA PHE A 307 5.57 5.79 -15.50
C PHE A 307 5.41 4.27 -15.52
N TRP A 308 4.83 3.67 -14.46
CA TRP A 308 4.63 2.22 -14.38
C TRP A 308 3.57 1.70 -15.35
N SER A 309 2.48 2.46 -15.54
CA SER A 309 1.45 2.15 -16.54
C SER A 309 2.04 2.16 -17.95
N VAL A 310 2.83 3.19 -18.28
CA VAL A 310 3.52 3.29 -19.57
C VAL A 310 4.47 2.11 -19.77
N ILE A 311 5.29 1.74 -18.77
CA ILE A 311 6.15 0.55 -18.87
C ILE A 311 5.34 -0.72 -19.09
N GLY A 312 4.27 -0.94 -18.33
CA GLY A 312 3.41 -2.12 -18.47
C GLY A 312 2.78 -2.23 -19.86
N ILE A 313 2.28 -1.11 -20.40
CA ILE A 313 1.74 -1.01 -21.76
C ILE A 313 2.85 -1.28 -22.79
N THR A 314 4.06 -0.76 -22.56
CA THR A 314 5.20 -0.94 -23.48
C THR A 314 5.62 -2.40 -23.55
N VAL A 315 5.68 -3.09 -22.40
CA VAL A 315 5.99 -4.53 -22.32
C VAL A 315 4.88 -5.35 -22.99
N LEU A 316 3.61 -5.06 -22.70
CA LEU A 316 2.48 -5.74 -23.35
C LEU A 316 2.53 -5.57 -24.88
N MET A 317 2.77 -4.34 -25.36
CA MET A 317 2.91 -4.06 -26.78
C MET A 317 4.09 -4.79 -27.40
N SER A 318 5.24 -4.83 -26.72
CA SER A 318 6.41 -5.57 -27.19
C SER A 318 6.15 -7.09 -27.29
N TYR A 319 5.41 -7.66 -26.34
CA TYR A 319 5.01 -9.07 -26.37
C TYR A 319 4.02 -9.36 -27.51
N VAL A 320 3.03 -8.49 -27.71
CA VAL A 320 2.07 -8.63 -28.80
C VAL A 320 2.76 -8.52 -30.17
N LEU A 321 3.70 -7.59 -30.33
CA LEU A 321 4.50 -7.46 -31.54
C LEU A 321 5.38 -8.70 -31.78
N TYR A 322 6.00 -9.25 -30.74
CA TYR A 322 6.76 -10.50 -30.83
C TYR A 322 5.89 -11.67 -31.31
N VAL A 323 4.69 -11.83 -30.75
CA VAL A 323 3.77 -12.92 -31.13
C VAL A 323 3.25 -12.77 -32.56
N ILE A 324 2.95 -11.53 -32.99
CA ILE A 324 2.39 -11.27 -34.32
C ILE A 324 3.46 -11.33 -35.41
N ILE A 325 4.67 -10.89 -35.12
CA ILE A 325 5.73 -10.71 -36.12
C ILE A 325 6.76 -11.83 -35.97
N GLU A 326 7.52 -11.85 -34.87
CA GLU A 326 8.69 -12.74 -34.77
C GLU A 326 8.34 -14.22 -34.66
N ALA A 327 7.31 -14.59 -33.88
CA ALA A 327 6.93 -15.99 -33.70
C ALA A 327 6.53 -16.71 -35.02
N PRO A 328 5.70 -16.13 -35.90
CA PRO A 328 5.38 -16.75 -37.18
C PRO A 328 6.55 -16.74 -38.18
N PHE A 329 7.41 -15.71 -38.19
CA PHE A 329 8.62 -15.73 -39.02
C PHE A 329 9.64 -16.77 -38.53
N GLY A 330 9.81 -16.93 -37.22
CA GLY A 330 10.65 -17.99 -36.64
C GLY A 330 10.08 -19.39 -36.87
N GLY A 331 8.75 -19.55 -36.83
CA GLY A 331 8.07 -20.79 -37.21
C GLY A 331 8.23 -21.10 -38.70
N LEU A 332 8.19 -20.08 -39.56
CA LEU A 332 8.41 -20.21 -41.00
C LEU A 332 9.86 -20.56 -41.33
N ASP A 333 10.85 -19.96 -40.65
CA ASP A 333 12.27 -20.29 -40.81
C ASP A 333 12.54 -21.76 -40.42
N ASN A 334 11.96 -22.23 -39.31
CA ASN A 334 12.06 -23.64 -38.89
C ASN A 334 11.39 -24.59 -39.91
N PHE A 335 10.28 -24.19 -40.52
CA PHE A 335 9.60 -24.94 -41.59
C PHE A 335 10.38 -24.96 -42.90
N LEU A 336 11.04 -23.85 -43.26
CA LEU A 336 11.90 -23.75 -44.43
C LEU A 336 13.20 -24.57 -44.25
N ARG A 337 13.73 -24.65 -43.02
CA ARG A 337 14.92 -25.43 -42.69
C ARG A 337 14.67 -26.96 -42.68
N THR A 338 13.42 -27.40 -42.51
CA THR A 338 13.04 -28.82 -42.68
C THR A 338 13.02 -29.30 -44.14
N ARG A 339 13.33 -28.45 -45.13
CA ARG A 339 13.45 -28.83 -46.55
C ARG A 339 14.87 -28.94 -47.09
N GLN A 340 15.92 -28.86 -46.26
CA GLN A 340 17.23 -29.34 -46.71
C GLN A 340 17.31 -30.86 -46.48
N PRO A 341 17.45 -31.68 -47.55
CA PRO A 341 17.82 -33.07 -47.38
C PRO A 341 19.19 -33.12 -46.71
N ARG A 342 19.40 -34.02 -45.75
CA ARG A 342 20.76 -34.45 -45.41
C ARG A 342 21.39 -34.97 -46.71
N ALA A 343 22.50 -34.39 -47.13
CA ALA A 343 23.33 -34.97 -48.18
C ALA A 343 23.88 -36.32 -47.68
N PRO A 344 23.75 -37.43 -48.42
CA PRO A 344 24.36 -38.69 -48.04
C PRO A 344 25.75 -38.83 -48.68
N SER A 345 26.79 -38.92 -47.88
CA SER A 345 27.88 -39.89 -48.07
C SER A 345 28.95 -39.73 -46.98
N GLU A 346 28.95 -40.68 -46.05
CA GLU A 346 30.15 -41.46 -45.77
C GLU A 346 29.72 -42.83 -45.23
N GLN A 347 29.39 -43.72 -46.16
CA GLN A 347 29.64 -45.14 -45.97
C GLN A 347 30.23 -45.69 -47.28
N LYS A 348 31.55 -45.64 -47.36
CA LYS A 348 32.40 -46.65 -48.00
C LYS A 348 33.22 -47.27 -46.86
N GLN A 349 33.46 -48.56 -46.74
CA GLN A 349 33.10 -49.75 -47.52
C GLN A 349 33.58 -50.92 -46.66
N SER A 350 32.76 -51.95 -46.48
CA SER A 350 33.25 -53.25 -45.99
C SER A 350 33.76 -54.04 -47.19
N SER A 351 35.07 -54.30 -47.28
CA SER A 351 35.62 -55.52 -47.90
C SER A 351 37.14 -55.66 -47.74
N VAL A 352 37.56 -56.58 -46.86
CA VAL A 352 38.50 -57.71 -47.09
C VAL A 352 39.99 -57.44 -47.40
N ASP A 353 40.81 -57.89 -46.43
CA ASP A 353 42.17 -58.50 -46.42
C ASP A 353 43.41 -57.80 -47.04
N VAL A 354 44.46 -57.60 -46.20
CA VAL A 354 45.69 -58.45 -46.13
C VAL A 354 46.78 -57.78 -45.25
N GLN A 355 47.30 -58.55 -44.27
CA GLN A 355 48.56 -58.44 -43.49
C GLN A 355 48.73 -57.21 -42.56
N GLN A 356 49.10 -57.31 -41.27
CA GLN A 356 49.86 -58.35 -40.57
C GLN A 356 49.74 -58.13 -39.05
N ASP A 357 49.21 -59.10 -38.32
CA ASP A 357 49.85 -59.71 -37.13
C ASP A 357 48.84 -60.58 -36.38
N GLN A 358 48.85 -61.86 -36.76
CA GLN A 358 48.59 -62.95 -35.83
C GLN A 358 49.93 -63.59 -35.53
N LEU A 359 50.34 -63.58 -34.26
CA LEU A 359 51.03 -64.73 -33.71
C LEU A 359 50.48 -64.99 -32.29
N ASN A 360 49.97 -66.22 -32.17
CA ASN A 360 49.57 -66.96 -30.98
C ASN A 360 48.22 -66.62 -30.35
N ASP A 361 47.37 -67.59 -29.99
CA ASP A 361 47.34 -69.05 -30.15
C ASP A 361 45.97 -69.49 -29.57
N GLY A 362 45.36 -70.50 -30.18
CA GLY A 362 44.80 -71.60 -29.39
C GLY A 362 43.35 -71.52 -28.88
N ARG A 363 42.44 -71.98 -29.75
CA ARG A 363 41.56 -73.16 -29.56
C ARG A 363 40.33 -73.13 -28.62
N ASN A 364 39.23 -73.57 -29.26
CA ASN A 364 38.13 -74.45 -28.78
C ASN A 364 37.03 -73.83 -27.90
N LEU A 365 35.77 -74.23 -27.94
CA LEU A 365 34.85 -74.97 -28.84
C LEU A 365 33.47 -74.91 -28.12
N ASP A 366 32.39 -74.98 -28.90
CA ASP A 366 31.03 -75.48 -28.59
C ASP A 366 29.98 -74.71 -27.74
N GLU A 367 28.83 -74.54 -28.44
CA GLU A 367 27.38 -74.52 -28.15
C GLU A 367 26.71 -74.14 -26.79
N PRO A 368 25.41 -73.72 -26.86
CA PRO A 368 24.62 -73.18 -25.75
C PRO A 368 23.65 -74.20 -25.11
N GLU A 369 23.19 -73.97 -23.87
CA GLU A 369 21.81 -74.27 -23.42
C GLU A 369 21.55 -73.82 -21.96
N GLU A 370 20.29 -73.47 -21.68
CA GLU A 370 19.74 -73.06 -20.38
C GLU A 370 19.02 -74.26 -19.68
N PRO A 371 18.34 -74.12 -18.53
CA PRO A 371 18.73 -74.62 -17.21
C PRO A 371 17.91 -75.84 -16.71
N LYS A 372 18.32 -76.48 -15.59
CA LYS A 372 17.45 -76.85 -14.43
C LYS A 372 18.13 -77.71 -13.34
N GLU A 373 17.81 -77.31 -12.10
CA GLU A 373 17.55 -78.08 -10.86
C GLU A 373 18.59 -78.91 -10.09
N GLU A 374 18.69 -78.51 -8.81
CA GLU A 374 18.62 -79.31 -7.57
C GLU A 374 19.88 -79.66 -6.74
N ALA A 375 19.78 -79.21 -5.48
CA ALA A 375 20.14 -79.87 -4.22
C ALA A 375 21.61 -79.91 -3.72
N THR A 376 21.83 -79.16 -2.62
CA THR A 376 22.34 -79.61 -1.31
C THR A 376 23.69 -80.37 -1.32
N THR A 377 24.75 -79.99 -0.62
CA THR A 377 24.86 -79.97 0.86
C THR A 377 26.25 -79.47 1.26
N THR A 378 26.28 -78.70 2.34
CA THR A 378 27.42 -78.30 3.19
C THR A 378 28.09 -79.47 3.92
N VAL A 379 29.43 -79.46 4.08
CA VAL A 379 30.26 -80.00 5.20
C VAL A 379 31.69 -79.44 4.98
N SER A 380 32.11 -78.32 5.58
CA SER A 380 32.64 -78.07 6.95
C SER A 380 34.17 -78.17 7.06
N GLU A 381 34.81 -77.06 7.44
CA GLU A 381 35.70 -76.94 8.61
C GLU A 381 35.67 -75.49 9.12
#